data_AF-A0A355FUI6-F1
#
_entry.id   AF-A0A355FUI6-F1
#
_cell.length_a   1.000
_cell.length_b   1.000
_cell.length_c   1.000
_cell.angle_alpha   90.00
_cell.angle_beta   90.00
_cell.angle_gamma   90.00
#
_symmetry.space_group_name_H-M   'P 1'
#
loop_
_entity.id
_entity.type
_entity.pdbx_description
1 polymer ?
#
loop_
_entity_poly.entity_id
_entity_poly.type
_entity_poly.pdbx_seq_one_letter_code
_entity_poly.pdbx_strand_id
1 'polypeptide(L)'
;MAQDENAKKKKLNIDLPEDLASGIYSNLAVITHSPVEFVVDFAQVMPGMGQAQVRSRIILAPHHAKRLLHALNENVQRFEKQQGPIQAPKGNQDPAMPLTFSGPQGEA
;
A
#
# COMPACT_ATOMS: atom_id res chain seq x y z
N MET A 1 22.59 30.50 -29.28
CA MET A 1 22.70 29.03 -29.35
C MET A 1 23.17 28.54 -28.00
N ALA A 2 22.33 27.82 -27.26
CA ALA A 2 22.73 26.95 -26.16
C ALA A 2 21.66 25.86 -26.07
N GLN A 3 22.10 24.63 -26.31
CA GLN A 3 21.32 23.47 -26.69
C GLN A 3 20.52 22.87 -25.52
N ASP A 4 19.36 22.32 -25.87
CA ASP A 4 18.51 21.46 -25.05
C ASP A 4 19.28 20.31 -24.39
N GLU A 5 19.50 20.38 -23.07
CA GLU A 5 19.84 19.22 -22.26
C GLU A 5 18.56 18.42 -21.94
N ASN A 6 18.13 17.68 -22.95
CA ASN A 6 17.07 16.69 -22.83
C ASN A 6 17.61 15.53 -21.98
N ALA A 7 17.49 15.66 -20.65
CA ALA A 7 17.82 14.62 -19.68
C ALA A 7 16.99 13.37 -19.97
N LYS A 8 17.54 12.47 -20.78
CA LYS A 8 16.99 11.14 -21.05
C LYS A 8 16.83 10.42 -19.72
N LYS A 9 15.63 10.49 -19.13
CA LYS A 9 15.23 9.71 -17.96
C LYS A 9 15.50 8.25 -18.30
N LYS A 10 16.58 7.70 -17.74
CA LYS A 10 16.97 6.30 -17.90
C LYS A 10 15.77 5.47 -17.45
N LYS A 11 15.07 4.82 -18.39
CA LYS A 11 13.97 3.92 -18.07
C LYS A 11 14.59 2.76 -17.29
N LEU A 12 14.30 2.69 -16.01
CA LEU A 12 14.72 1.57 -15.18
C LEU A 12 13.95 0.34 -15.68
N ASN A 13 14.68 -0.68 -16.14
CA ASN A 13 14.07 -1.96 -16.45
C ASN A 13 13.79 -2.65 -15.11
N ILE A 14 12.53 -2.89 -14.81
CA ILE A 14 12.11 -3.60 -13.60
C ILE A 14 11.91 -5.05 -14.02
N ASP A 15 12.73 -5.94 -13.48
CA ASP A 15 12.54 -7.38 -13.64
C ASP A 15 11.40 -7.85 -12.72
N LEU A 16 10.47 -8.63 -13.25
CA LEU A 16 9.36 -9.21 -12.48
C LEU A 16 9.49 -10.72 -12.53
N PRO A 17 9.98 -11.35 -11.44
CA PRO A 17 10.07 -12.79 -11.34
C PRO A 17 8.73 -13.48 -11.58
N GLU A 18 8.74 -14.62 -12.28
CA GLU A 18 7.52 -15.36 -12.63
C GLU A 18 6.72 -15.82 -11.40
N ASP A 19 7.40 -16.17 -10.32
CA ASP A 19 6.81 -16.57 -9.04
C ASP A 19 6.08 -15.42 -8.33
N LEU A 20 6.44 -14.17 -8.64
CA LEU A 20 5.75 -12.97 -8.14
C LEU A 20 4.71 -12.42 -9.12
N ALA A 21 4.69 -12.89 -10.37
CA ALA A 21 3.84 -12.35 -11.43
C ALA A 21 2.34 -12.52 -11.15
N SER A 22 1.94 -13.57 -10.42
CA SER A 22 0.54 -13.77 -10.00
C SER A 22 0.08 -12.77 -8.94
N GLY A 23 1.02 -12.11 -8.26
CA GLY A 23 0.76 -11.26 -7.10
C GLY A 23 0.26 -12.02 -5.88
N ILE A 24 0.09 -11.27 -4.79
CA ILE A 24 -0.45 -11.75 -3.52
C ILE A 24 -1.69 -10.90 -3.23
N TYR A 25 -2.84 -11.55 -3.04
CA TYR A 25 -4.07 -10.86 -2.66
C TYR A 25 -4.06 -10.46 -1.18
N SER A 26 -4.49 -9.23 -0.91
CA SER A 26 -4.73 -8.70 0.44
C SER A 26 -5.99 -7.83 0.45
N ASN A 27 -6.78 -7.92 1.53
CA ASN A 27 -7.95 -7.07 1.77
C ASN A 27 -7.80 -6.18 3.01
N LEU A 28 -6.64 -6.23 3.68
CA LEU A 28 -6.30 -5.38 4.82
C LEU A 28 -4.84 -4.94 4.68
N ALA A 29 -4.56 -3.67 4.99
CA ALA A 29 -3.21 -3.15 5.15
C ALA A 29 -3.08 -2.51 6.53
N VAL A 30 -2.09 -2.94 7.31
CA VAL A 30 -1.76 -2.36 8.61
C VAL A 30 -0.44 -1.62 8.46
N ILE A 31 -0.44 -0.34 8.85
CA ILE A 31 0.74 0.52 8.73
C ILE A 31 1.20 0.90 10.14
N THR A 32 2.45 0.57 10.45
CA THR A 32 3.16 1.07 11.64
C THR A 32 4.41 1.81 11.18
N HIS A 33 4.95 2.69 12.02
CA HIS A 33 6.12 3.46 11.65
C HIS A 33 6.94 3.86 12.86
N SER A 34 8.18 4.27 12.59
CA SER A 34 9.10 4.93 13.49
C SER A 34 9.76 6.11 12.74
N PRO A 35 10.64 6.89 13.37
CA PRO A 35 11.37 7.94 12.67
C PRO A 35 12.23 7.45 11.50
N VAL A 36 12.60 6.17 11.46
CA VAL A 36 13.52 5.61 10.45
C VAL A 36 12.85 4.72 9.41
N GLU A 37 11.65 4.20 9.68
CA GLU A 37 10.99 3.25 8.79
C GLU A 37 9.46 3.28 8.91
N PHE A 38 8.81 2.88 7.82
CA PHE A 38 7.39 2.56 7.72
C PHE A 38 7.28 1.08 7.39
N VAL A 39 6.50 0.35 8.17
CA VAL A 39 6.20 -1.06 7.93
C VAL A 39 4.76 -1.16 7.46
N VAL A 40 4.56 -1.76 6.30
CA VAL A 40 3.24 -2.02 5.71
C VAL A 40 3.04 -3.53 5.65
N ASP A 41 2.12 -4.02 6.48
CA ASP A 41 1.69 -5.41 6.50
C ASP A 41 0.41 -5.58 5.67
N PHE A 42 0.53 -6.27 4.55
CA PHE A 42 -0.61 -6.68 3.73
C PHE A 42 -1.13 -8.01 4.27
N ALA A 43 -2.34 -7.98 4.81
CA ALA A 43 -2.99 -9.11 5.45
C ALA A 43 -4.25 -9.54 4.70
N GLN A 44 -4.62 -10.79 4.95
CA GLN A 44 -5.85 -11.39 4.46
C GLN A 44 -6.73 -11.78 5.65
N VAL A 45 -7.94 -11.26 5.65
CA VAL A 45 -8.99 -11.59 6.60
C VAL A 45 -10.06 -12.40 5.88
N MET A 46 -10.38 -13.58 6.41
CA MET A 46 -11.41 -14.47 5.87
C MET A 46 -12.59 -14.60 6.84
N PRO A 47 -13.84 -14.59 6.37
CA PRO A 47 -14.99 -14.85 7.22
C PRO A 47 -14.85 -16.18 7.96
N GLY A 48 -15.11 -16.19 9.27
CA GLY A 48 -15.01 -17.38 10.11
C GLY A 48 -13.60 -17.74 10.57
N MET A 49 -12.56 -17.03 10.11
CA MET A 49 -11.22 -17.14 10.70
C MET A 49 -11.06 -16.07 11.79
N GLY A 50 -10.71 -16.51 13.00
CA GLY A 50 -10.54 -15.61 14.16
C GLY A 50 -9.26 -14.76 14.13
N GLN A 51 -8.46 -14.85 13.07
CA GLN A 51 -7.21 -14.11 12.94
C GLN A 51 -6.93 -13.72 11.49
N ALA A 52 -6.34 -12.54 11.30
CA ALA A 52 -5.79 -12.11 10.03
C ALA A 52 -4.45 -12.81 9.77
N GLN A 53 -4.17 -13.19 8.52
CA GLN A 53 -2.87 -13.73 8.13
C GLN A 53 -2.09 -12.68 7.33
N VAL A 54 -0.90 -12.29 7.80
CA VAL A 54 0.02 -11.45 7.02
C VAL A 54 0.53 -12.25 5.82
N ARG A 55 0.36 -11.70 4.62
CA ARG A 55 0.78 -12.32 3.36
C ARG A 55 2.04 -11.70 2.79
N SER A 56 2.26 -10.41 3.04
CA SER A 56 3.48 -9.70 2.66
C SER A 56 3.76 -8.54 3.63
N ARG A 57 5.04 -8.27 3.86
CA ARG A 57 5.51 -7.12 4.65
C ARG A 57 6.49 -6.32 3.80
N ILE A 58 6.22 -5.03 3.67
CA ILE A 58 7.11 -4.09 2.99
C ILE A 58 7.61 -3.05 4.00
N ILE A 59 8.92 -2.87 4.06
CA ILE A 59 9.57 -1.88 4.92
C ILE A 59 10.11 -0.76 4.04
N LEU A 60 9.75 0.49 4.36
CA LEU A 60 10.06 1.67 3.56
C LEU A 60 10.75 2.72 4.42
N ALA A 61 11.78 3.37 3.88
CA ALA A 61 12.24 4.63 4.47
C ALA A 61 11.14 5.71 4.37
N PRO A 62 11.07 6.70 5.28
CA PRO A 62 10.00 7.69 5.32
C PRO A 62 9.78 8.45 4.00
N HIS A 63 10.86 8.78 3.31
CA HIS A 63 10.78 9.48 2.02
C HIS A 63 10.20 8.60 0.89
N HIS A 64 10.40 7.28 0.94
CA HIS A 64 9.79 6.34 0.02
C HIS A 64 8.32 6.12 0.33
N ALA A 65 7.93 6.04 1.61
CA ALA A 65 6.54 5.98 2.02
C ALA A 65 5.75 7.22 1.53
N LYS A 66 6.32 8.42 1.68
CA LYS A 66 5.72 9.65 1.17
C LYS A 66 5.56 9.63 -0.36
N ARG A 67 6.57 9.16 -1.10
CA ARG A 67 6.50 9.01 -2.56
C ARG A 67 5.42 8.01 -2.98
N LEU A 68 5.31 6.88 -2.27
CA LEU A 68 4.28 5.87 -2.52
C LEU A 68 2.88 6.46 -2.30
N LEU A 69 2.65 7.17 -1.20
CA LEU A 69 1.37 7.83 -0.91
C LEU A 69 0.92 8.74 -2.05
N HIS A 70 1.81 9.64 -2.51
CA HIS A 70 1.48 10.56 -3.60
C HIS A 70 1.16 9.82 -4.90
N ALA A 71 2.01 8.86 -5.29
CA ALA A 71 1.79 8.08 -6.50
C ALA A 71 0.50 7.26 -6.43
N LEU A 72 0.21 6.63 -5.29
CA LEU A 72 -0.99 5.84 -5.11
C LEU A 72 -2.25 6.71 -5.18
N ASN A 73 -2.26 7.84 -4.49
CA ASN A 73 -3.37 8.79 -4.52
C ASN A 73 -3.66 9.30 -5.94
N GLU A 74 -2.62 9.69 -6.70
CA GLU A 74 -2.79 10.12 -8.09
C GLU A 74 -3.39 9.02 -8.99
N ASN A 75 -2.95 7.77 -8.80
CA ASN A 75 -3.46 6.64 -9.58
C ASN A 75 -4.90 6.28 -9.21
N VAL A 76 -5.27 6.32 -7.92
CA VAL A 76 -6.65 6.13 -7.46
C VAL A 76 -7.56 7.20 -8.05
N GLN A 77 -7.18 8.47 -7.97
CA GLN A 77 -7.97 9.56 -8.56
C GLN A 77 -8.14 9.39 -10.09
N ARG A 78 -7.10 8.93 -10.79
CA ARG A 78 -7.19 8.65 -12.23
C ARG A 78 -8.16 7.49 -12.50
N PHE A 79 -8.08 6.42 -11.71
CA PHE A 79 -8.99 5.28 -11.82
C PHE A 79 -10.44 5.73 -11.61
N GLU A 80 -10.72 6.48 -10.54
CA GLU A 80 -12.07 6.93 -10.21
C GLU A 80 -12.68 7.85 -11.26
N LYS A 81 -11.86 8.69 -11.91
CA LYS A 81 -12.30 9.51 -13.05
C LYS A 81 -12.77 8.68 -14.25
N GLN A 82 -12.25 7.46 -14.41
CA GLN A 82 -12.55 6.58 -15.54
C GLN A 82 -13.63 5.55 -15.21
N GLN A 83 -13.63 5.01 -14.00
CA GLN A 83 -14.47 3.88 -13.58
C GLN A 83 -15.59 4.30 -12.61
N GLY A 84 -15.61 5.57 -12.19
CA GLY A 84 -16.48 6.07 -11.15
C GLY A 84 -15.85 5.97 -9.75
N PRO A 85 -16.44 6.65 -8.75
CA PRO A 85 -15.90 6.69 -7.40
C PRO A 85 -15.85 5.30 -6.76
N ILE A 86 -14.75 5.00 -6.07
CA ILE A 86 -14.65 3.82 -5.21
C ILE A 86 -15.61 4.05 -4.05
N GLN A 87 -16.65 3.22 -3.98
CA GLN A 87 -17.58 3.30 -2.87
C GLN A 87 -16.88 2.83 -1.60
N ALA A 88 -16.72 3.74 -0.64
CA ALA A 88 -16.36 3.33 0.71
C ALA A 88 -17.42 2.32 1.21
N PRO A 89 -17.00 1.25 1.91
CA PRO A 89 -17.94 0.36 2.57
C PRO A 89 -18.91 1.20 3.42
N LYS A 90 -20.20 1.11 3.10
CA LYS A 90 -21.24 1.95 3.72
C LYS A 90 -21.49 1.44 5.14
N GLY A 91 -20.97 2.16 6.14
CA GLY A 91 -21.31 1.99 7.56
C GLY A 91 -20.26 1.22 8.36
N ASN A 92 -20.44 1.20 9.70
CA ASN A 92 -19.68 0.42 10.69
C ASN A 92 -19.76 -1.12 10.49
N GLN A 93 -20.00 -1.57 9.26
CA GLN A 93 -20.14 -2.96 8.85
C GLN A 93 -19.17 -3.26 7.71
N ASP A 94 -17.94 -2.79 7.84
CA ASP A 94 -16.85 -3.43 7.14
C ASP A 94 -16.48 -4.69 7.95
N PRO A 95 -16.79 -5.92 7.48
CA PRO A 95 -16.40 -7.15 8.20
C PRO A 95 -14.87 -7.27 8.33
N ALA A 96 -14.10 -6.42 7.64
CA ALA A 96 -12.66 -6.31 7.72
C ALA A 96 -12.12 -5.45 8.89
N MET A 97 -12.99 -4.82 9.70
CA MET A 97 -12.52 -4.05 10.86
C MET A 97 -12.95 -4.68 12.20
N PRO A 98 -12.27 -5.75 12.67
CA PRO A 98 -12.28 -6.06 14.08
C PRO A 98 -11.36 -5.08 14.82
N LEU A 99 -11.98 -4.22 15.63
CA LEU A 99 -11.60 -3.89 17.00
C LEU A 99 -10.13 -3.51 17.23
N THR A 100 -9.91 -2.24 17.62
CA THR A 100 -8.83 -1.74 18.48
C THR A 100 -7.75 -2.79 18.81
N PHE A 101 -6.67 -2.80 18.04
CA PHE A 101 -5.52 -3.67 18.28
C PHE A 101 -4.80 -3.18 19.55
N SER A 102 -5.14 -3.74 20.71
CA SER A 102 -4.41 -3.53 21.96
C SER A 102 -3.13 -4.39 21.98
N GLY A 103 -2.19 -4.07 21.09
CA GLY A 103 -0.79 -4.43 21.25
C GLY A 103 -0.10 -3.49 22.25
N PRO A 104 1.05 -3.85 22.82
CA PRO A 104 1.78 -2.95 23.70
C PRO A 104 2.07 -1.65 22.92
N GLN A 105 1.75 -0.51 23.53
CA GLN A 105 2.10 0.82 23.02
C GLN A 105 3.63 0.89 22.87
N GLY A 106 4.11 0.52 21.69
CA GLY A 106 5.40 0.95 21.17
C GLY A 106 5.26 2.40 20.75
N GLU A 107 6.20 3.22 21.18
CA GLU A 107 6.17 4.67 21.20
C GLU A 107 5.85 5.31 19.83
N ALA A 108 5.26 6.51 19.93
CA ALA A 108 4.67 7.35 18.89
C ALA A 108 5.48 7.51 17.58
#